data_AF-R5THW8-F1
#
_entry.id   AF-R5THW8-F1
#
_cell.length_a   1.000
_cell.length_b   1.000
_cell.length_c   1.000
_cell.angle_alpha   90.00
_cell.angle_beta   90.00
_cell.angle_gamma   90.00
#
_symmetry.space_group_name_H-M   'P 1'
#
loop_
_entity.id
_entity.type
_entity.pdbx_description
1 polymer ?
#
loop_
_entity_poly.entity_id
_entity_poly.type
_entity_poly.pdbx_seq_one_letter_code
_entity_poly.pdbx_strand_id
1 'polypeptide(L)'
;MAVDIDKMTNVLVVYNTEDAEEVEVRLRMEKIVCARKKIGSGKHGNFLLAMNNFGEEIYVNPEEETAARAVIEDWRREKKEEREKAATVPQSEAAEKGNKMLLPRVIAGIALVIIVALYISHLR
;
A
#
# COMPACT_ATOMS: atom_id res chain seq x y z
N MET A 1 -12.34 11.24 -25.03
CA MET A 1 -13.27 12.21 -24.41
C MET A 1 -12.57 12.77 -23.20
N ALA A 2 -12.26 14.06 -23.18
CA ALA A 2 -11.69 14.70 -22.00
C ALA A 2 -12.79 14.74 -20.94
N VAL A 3 -12.66 13.90 -19.92
CA VAL A 3 -13.62 13.86 -18.81
C VAL A 3 -13.38 15.12 -17.98
N ASP A 4 -14.39 15.98 -17.92
CA ASP A 4 -14.34 17.29 -17.27
C ASP A 4 -14.50 17.09 -15.76
N ILE A 5 -13.37 16.89 -15.06
CA ILE A 5 -13.33 16.51 -13.63
C ILE A 5 -14.02 17.57 -12.75
N ASP A 6 -14.05 18.84 -13.17
CA ASP A 6 -14.67 19.94 -12.44
C ASP A 6 -16.21 19.81 -12.29
N LYS A 7 -16.86 18.93 -13.06
CA LYS A 7 -18.30 18.65 -12.97
C LYS A 7 -18.62 17.32 -12.27
N MET A 8 -17.60 16.56 -11.88
CA MET A 8 -17.77 15.25 -11.27
C MET A 8 -17.68 15.33 -9.75
N THR A 9 -18.40 14.46 -9.07
CA THR A 9 -18.37 14.37 -7.60
C THR A 9 -17.22 13.46 -7.17
N ASN A 10 -16.46 13.89 -6.15
CA ASN A 10 -15.48 13.04 -5.50
C ASN A 10 -16.20 12.03 -4.60
N VAL A 11 -16.01 10.74 -4.87
CA VAL A 11 -16.71 9.66 -4.16
C VAL A 11 -15.76 8.85 -3.26
N LEU A 12 -14.48 8.77 -3.63
CA LEU A 12 -13.49 8.01 -2.86
C LEU A 12 -12.10 8.62 -2.96
N VAL A 13 -11.39 8.58 -1.84
CA VAL A 13 -9.97 8.87 -1.75
C VAL A 13 -9.25 7.61 -1.27
N VAL A 14 -8.28 7.14 -2.04
CA VAL A 14 -7.54 5.90 -1.78
C VAL A 14 -6.05 6.22 -1.72
N TYR A 15 -5.33 5.73 -0.72
CA TYR A 15 -3.89 6.02 -0.52
C TYR A 15 -2.96 4.93 -1.07
N ASN A 16 -3.48 4.07 -1.94
CA ASN A 16 -2.75 2.99 -2.59
C ASN A 16 -3.21 2.88 -4.06
N THR A 17 -2.26 2.77 -4.97
CA THR A 17 -2.52 2.66 -6.41
C THR A 17 -3.25 1.38 -6.76
N GLU A 18 -2.93 0.26 -6.10
CA GLU A 18 -3.58 -1.04 -6.35
C GLU A 18 -5.07 -1.00 -5.98
N ASP A 19 -5.38 -0.42 -4.82
CA ASP A 19 -6.75 -0.25 -4.36
C ASP A 19 -7.54 0.71 -5.29
N ALA A 20 -6.87 1.74 -5.83
CA ALA A 20 -7.48 2.66 -6.80
C ALA A 20 -7.79 1.98 -8.14
N GLU A 21 -6.90 1.11 -8.62
CA GLU A 21 -7.13 0.28 -9.81
C GLU A 21 -8.27 -0.73 -9.59
N GLU A 22 -8.32 -1.37 -8.43
CA GLU A 22 -9.37 -2.32 -8.09
C GLU A 22 -10.76 -1.66 -8.10
N VAL A 23 -10.88 -0.47 -7.50
CA VAL A 23 -12.14 0.28 -7.49
C VAL A 23 -12.49 0.78 -8.89
N GLU A 24 -11.52 1.21 -9.71
CA GLU A 24 -11.78 1.58 -11.12
C GLU A 24 -12.35 0.41 -11.91
N VAL A 25 -11.77 -0.79 -11.78
CA VAL A 25 -12.25 -1.98 -12.47
C VAL A 25 -13.67 -2.33 -12.03
N ARG A 26 -13.98 -2.28 -10.74
CA ARG A 26 -15.33 -2.56 -10.21
C ARG A 26 -16.36 -1.55 -10.72
N LEU A 27 -16.05 -0.26 -10.69
CA LEU A 27 -16.93 0.78 -11.25
C LEU A 27 -17.14 0.58 -12.75
N ARG A 28 -16.10 0.18 -13.49
CA ARG A 28 -16.19 -0.11 -14.92
C ARG A 28 -17.03 -1.36 -15.20
N MET A 29 -17.00 -2.38 -14.34
CA MET A 29 -17.87 -3.56 -14.46
C MET A 29 -19.36 -3.19 -14.35
N GLU A 30 -19.68 -2.19 -13.53
CA GLU A 30 -21.04 -1.62 -13.42
C GLU A 30 -21.37 -0.59 -14.50
N LYS A 31 -20.48 -0.37 -15.48
CA LYS A 31 -20.59 0.62 -16.55
C LYS A 31 -20.61 2.07 -16.07
N ILE A 32 -20.13 2.33 -14.86
CA ILE A 32 -20.00 3.68 -14.28
C ILE A 32 -18.74 4.35 -14.84
N VAL A 33 -18.88 5.57 -15.33
CA VAL A 33 -17.74 6.34 -15.85
C VAL A 33 -17.03 7.02 -14.70
N CYS A 34 -15.76 6.65 -14.49
CA CYS A 34 -14.92 7.22 -13.44
C CYS A 34 -13.70 7.94 -14.00
N ALA A 35 -13.28 9.00 -13.31
CA ALA A 35 -12.03 9.70 -13.56
C ALA A 35 -11.13 9.60 -12.32
N ARG A 36 -9.83 9.38 -12.54
CA ARG A 36 -8.83 9.33 -11.47
C ARG A 36 -7.99 10.59 -11.49
N LYS A 37 -7.77 11.17 -10.32
CA LYS A 37 -6.86 12.30 -10.13
C LYS A 37 -5.88 11.98 -9.01
N LYS A 38 -4.59 12.06 -9.31
CA LYS A 38 -3.55 11.93 -8.28
C LYS A 38 -3.56 13.17 -7.39
N ILE A 39 -3.63 12.95 -6.08
CA ILE A 39 -3.53 13.99 -5.06
C ILE A 39 -2.14 14.62 -5.17
N GLY A 40 -2.10 15.96 -5.28
CA GLY A 40 -0.85 16.70 -5.41
C GLY A 40 -0.35 16.93 -6.84
N SER A 41 -1.13 16.60 -7.87
CA SER A 41 -0.82 16.89 -9.30
C SER A 41 -0.89 18.39 -9.71
N GLY A 42 -0.81 19.31 -8.75
CA GLY A 42 -0.88 20.76 -8.97
C GLY A 42 0.48 21.43 -9.24
N LYS A 43 0.46 22.76 -9.45
CA LYS A 43 1.64 23.61 -9.74
C LYS A 43 2.73 23.60 -8.65
N HIS A 44 2.38 23.12 -7.44
CA HIS A 44 3.27 22.90 -6.30
C HIS A 44 3.34 21.41 -5.90
N GLY A 45 3.30 20.49 -6.86
CA GLY A 45 3.46 19.06 -6.59
C GLY A 45 4.87 18.75 -6.14
N ASN A 46 5.21 18.96 -4.85
CA ASN A 46 6.55 18.64 -4.37
C ASN A 46 6.71 18.52 -2.85
N PHE A 47 5.86 17.72 -2.19
CA PHE A 47 6.25 17.17 -0.87
C PHE A 47 5.67 15.76 -0.65
N LEU A 48 4.39 15.55 -0.98
CA LEU A 48 3.74 14.24 -0.85
C LEU A 48 4.23 13.22 -1.89
N LEU A 49 4.58 13.66 -3.11
CA LEU A 49 5.19 12.81 -4.15
C LEU A 49 6.53 12.22 -3.71
N ALA A 50 7.31 12.92 -2.87
CA ALA A 50 8.61 12.47 -2.40
C ALA A 50 8.53 11.40 -1.29
N MET A 51 7.36 11.24 -0.66
CA MET A 51 7.16 10.33 0.47
C MET A 51 6.45 9.01 0.10
N ASN A 52 6.26 8.72 -1.19
CA ASN A 52 5.59 7.50 -1.68
C ASN A 52 4.16 7.30 -1.13
N ASN A 53 3.53 8.35 -0.61
CA ASN A 53 2.16 8.34 -0.09
C ASN A 53 1.22 8.89 -1.17
N PHE A 54 0.99 8.09 -2.22
CA PHE A 54 0.11 8.49 -3.32
C PHE A 54 -1.34 8.27 -2.93
N GLY A 55 -2.05 9.37 -2.69
CA GLY A 55 -3.51 9.38 -2.72
C GLY A 55 -4.01 9.51 -4.16
N GLU A 56 -4.96 8.67 -4.57
CA GLU A 56 -5.77 8.84 -5.77
C GLU A 56 -7.20 9.17 -5.36
N GLU A 57 -7.74 10.21 -5.97
CA GLU A 57 -9.14 10.61 -5.86
C GLU A 57 -9.91 10.03 -7.05
N ILE A 58 -11.03 9.38 -6.75
CA ILE A 58 -11.94 8.80 -7.73
C ILE A 58 -13.16 9.71 -7.83
N TYR A 59 -13.36 10.21 -9.05
CA TYR A 59 -14.46 11.08 -9.43
C TYR A 59 -15.46 10.32 -10.28
N VAL A 60 -16.75 10.52 -10.01
CA VAL A 60 -17.85 9.89 -10.74
C VAL A 60 -18.87 10.96 -11.13
N ASN A 61 -19.64 10.69 -12.18
CA ASN A 61 -20.76 11.55 -12.54
C ASN A 61 -21.76 11.65 -11.38
N PRO A 62 -22.31 12.85 -11.08
CA PRO A 62 -23.25 13.03 -9.97
C PRO A 62 -24.53 12.20 -10.11
N GLU A 63 -24.96 11.89 -11.34
CA GLU A 63 -26.12 11.03 -11.61
C GLU A 63 -25.89 9.57 -11.19
N GLU A 64 -24.63 9.12 -11.18
CA GLU A 64 -24.21 7.74 -10.87
C GLU A 64 -23.61 7.63 -9.46
N GLU A 65 -23.65 8.71 -8.67
CA GLU A 65 -23.00 8.79 -7.36
C GLU A 65 -23.55 7.75 -6.37
N THR A 66 -24.86 7.53 -6.35
CA THR A 66 -25.50 6.57 -5.43
C THR A 66 -25.10 5.14 -5.75
N ALA A 67 -25.03 4.78 -7.04
CA ALA A 67 -24.55 3.47 -7.48
C ALA A 67 -23.07 3.30 -7.15
N ALA A 68 -22.23 4.29 -7.46
CA ALA A 68 -20.81 4.24 -7.14
C ALA A 68 -20.55 4.10 -5.62
N ARG A 69 -21.32 4.80 -4.78
CA ARG A 69 -21.22 4.66 -3.32
C ARG A 69 -21.55 3.25 -2.84
N ALA A 70 -22.55 2.59 -3.43
CA ALA A 70 -22.88 1.20 -3.09
C ALA A 70 -21.72 0.24 -3.42
N VAL A 71 -21.11 0.37 -4.61
CA VAL A 71 -19.92 -0.41 -5.01
C VAL A 71 -18.76 -0.20 -4.04
N ILE A 72 -18.54 1.05 -3.65
CA ILE A 72 -17.45 1.42 -2.75
C ILE A 72 -17.69 0.86 -1.35
N GLU A 73 -18.93 0.87 -0.85
CA GLU A 73 -19.28 0.27 0.43
C GLU A 73 -19.10 -1.25 0.43
N ASP A 74 -19.50 -1.92 -0.65
CA ASP A 74 -19.29 -3.35 -0.82
C ASP A 74 -17.79 -3.70 -0.87
N TRP A 75 -17.00 -2.95 -1.64
CA TRP A 75 -15.54 -3.10 -1.67
C TRP A 75 -14.89 -2.87 -0.28
N ARG A 76 -15.34 -1.85 0.47
CA ARG A 76 -14.84 -1.60 1.84
C ARG A 76 -15.15 -2.75 2.78
N ARG A 77 -16.33 -3.35 2.66
CA ARG A 77 -16.74 -4.51 3.47
C ARG A 77 -15.84 -5.71 3.17
N GLU A 78 -15.62 -6.02 1.89
CA GLU A 78 -14.73 -7.11 1.49
C GLU A 78 -13.29 -6.90 1.97
N LYS A 79 -12.72 -5.70 1.81
CA LYS A 79 -11.37 -5.39 2.33
C LYS A 79 -11.27 -5.55 3.84
N LYS A 80 -12.33 -5.22 4.58
CA LYS A 80 -12.37 -5.41 6.03
C LYS A 80 -12.37 -6.90 6.39
N GLU A 81 -13.20 -7.69 5.71
CA GLU A 81 -13.25 -9.14 5.91
C GLU A 81 -11.92 -9.83 5.52
N GLU A 82 -11.27 -9.42 4.44
CA GLU A 82 -9.94 -9.91 4.05
C GLU A 82 -8.90 -9.61 5.12
N ARG A 83 -8.91 -8.40 5.69
CA ARG A 83 -7.99 -8.03 6.78
C ARG A 83 -8.26 -8.84 8.04
N GLU A 84 -9.52 -9.08 8.38
CA GLU A 84 -9.90 -9.90 9.54
C GLU A 84 -9.50 -11.38 9.36
N LYS A 85 -9.68 -11.93 8.15
CA LYS A 85 -9.21 -13.28 7.79
C LYS A 85 -7.69 -13.37 7.82
N ALA A 86 -6.98 -12.38 7.26
CA ALA A 86 -5.52 -12.34 7.29
C ALA A 86 -4.95 -12.19 8.72
N ALA A 87 -5.66 -11.49 9.61
CA ALA A 87 -5.28 -11.36 11.02
C ALA A 87 -5.53 -12.63 11.85
N THR A 88 -6.45 -13.50 11.40
CA THR A 88 -6.78 -14.77 12.08
C THR A 88 -5.99 -15.97 11.56
N VAL A 89 -5.33 -15.87 10.40
CA VAL A 89 -4.33 -16.84 9.97
C VAL A 89 -3.04 -16.60 10.79
N PRO A 90 -2.56 -17.58 11.58
CA PRO A 90 -1.33 -17.40 12.32
C PRO A 90 -0.18 -17.13 11.34
N GLN A 91 0.65 -16.12 11.61
CA GLN A 91 1.92 -15.83 10.91
C GLN A 91 2.96 -16.96 11.10
N SER A 92 2.62 -18.23 10.85
CA SER A 92 3.57 -19.34 10.97
C SER A 92 4.64 -19.32 9.87
N GLU A 93 4.35 -18.74 8.70
CA GLU A 93 5.30 -18.75 7.57
C GLU A 93 6.30 -17.57 7.56
N ALA A 94 5.96 -16.43 8.15
CA ALA A 94 6.87 -15.27 8.20
C ALA A 94 7.96 -15.41 9.30
N ALA A 95 7.67 -16.13 10.38
CA ALA A 95 8.61 -16.36 11.47
C ALA A 95 9.78 -17.27 11.09
N GLU A 96 9.63 -18.14 10.09
CA GLU A 96 10.67 -19.12 9.74
C GLU A 96 11.84 -18.51 8.95
N LYS A 97 11.60 -17.43 8.18
CA LYS A 97 12.65 -16.74 7.40
C LYS A 97 13.47 -15.75 8.24
N GLY A 98 12.88 -15.13 9.27
CA GLY A 98 13.59 -14.19 10.15
C GLY A 98 14.65 -14.89 11.01
N ASN A 99 14.36 -16.11 11.48
CA ASN A 99 15.24 -16.86 12.36
C ASN A 99 16.52 -17.37 11.65
N LYS A 100 16.43 -17.70 10.35
CA LYS A 100 17.55 -18.23 9.55
C LYS A 100 18.67 -17.22 9.31
N MET A 101 18.41 -15.90 9.37
CA MET A 101 19.43 -14.85 9.18
C MET A 101 20.02 -14.28 10.48
N LEU A 102 19.41 -14.56 11.64
CA LEU A 102 19.95 -14.12 12.93
C LEU A 102 21.12 -15.01 13.37
N LEU A 103 20.99 -16.32 13.18
CA LEU A 103 22.02 -17.30 13.57
C LEU A 103 23.39 -17.06 12.90
N PRO A 104 23.48 -16.81 11.57
CA PRO A 104 24.76 -16.53 10.91
C PRO A 104 25.41 -15.21 11.39
N ARG A 105 24.60 -14.19 11.71
CA ARG A 105 25.10 -12.88 12.18
C ARG A 105 25.70 -12.97 13.57
N VAL A 106 25.07 -13.74 14.47
CA VAL A 106 25.58 -13.97 15.82
C VAL A 106 26.91 -14.75 15.76
N ILE A 107 26.99 -15.79 14.92
CA ILE A 107 28.23 -16.56 14.72
C ILE A 107 29.36 -15.68 14.16
N ALA A 108 29.06 -14.85 13.16
CA ALA A 108 30.04 -13.94 12.58
C ALA A 108 30.56 -12.92 13.61
N GLY A 109 29.68 -12.39 14.47
CA GLY A 109 30.06 -11.49 15.56
C GLY A 109 31.00 -12.17 16.57
N ILE A 110 30.69 -13.39 16.99
CA ILE A 110 31.55 -14.16 17.92
C ILE A 110 32.92 -14.45 17.28
N ALA A 111 32.95 -14.86 16.01
CA ALA A 111 34.20 -15.12 15.29
C ALA A 111 35.09 -13.87 15.20
N LEU A 112 34.51 -12.69 14.93
CA LEU A 112 35.25 -11.43 14.89
C LEU A 112 35.89 -11.12 16.24
N VAL A 113 35.16 -11.28 17.34
CA VAL A 113 35.67 -11.03 18.69
C VAL A 113 36.84 -11.95 19.02
N ILE A 114 36.76 -13.23 18.64
CA ILE A 114 37.84 -14.21 18.84
C ILE A 114 39.07 -13.80 18.03
N ILE A 115 38.92 -13.42 16.75
CA ILE A 115 40.03 -12.99 15.90
C ILE A 115 40.71 -11.76 16.49
N VAL A 116 39.95 -10.77 16.94
CA VAL A 116 40.49 -9.55 17.56
C VAL A 116 41.22 -9.87 18.87
N ALA A 117 40.65 -10.74 19.70
CA ALA A 117 41.28 -11.14 20.96
C ALA A 117 42.60 -11.90 20.73
N LEU A 118 42.63 -12.81 19.75
CA LEU A 118 43.85 -13.53 19.35
C LEU A 118 44.90 -12.58 18.76
N TYR A 119 44.49 -11.61 17.93
CA TYR A 119 45.39 -10.62 17.36
C TYR A 119 46.05 -9.76 18.44
N ILE A 120 45.27 -9.25 19.41
CA ILE A 120 45.79 -8.48 20.54
C ILE A 120 46.72 -9.32 21.41
N SER A 121 46.40 -10.61 21.60
CA SER A 121 47.20 -11.52 22.42
C SER A 121 48.51 -11.94 21.74
N HIS A 122 48.56 -11.97 20.40
CA HIS A 122 49.78 -12.27 19.62
C HIS A 122 50.69 -11.05 19.38
N LEU A 123 50.18 -9.84 19.59
CA LEU A 123 50.95 -8.58 19.52
C LEU A 123 51.66 -8.23 20.84
N ARG A 124 51.45 -9.03 21.88
CA ARG A 124 52.04 -8.88 23.21
C ARG A 124 53.08 -9.97 23.44
#